data_AF-A0A645HSC8-F1
#
_entry.id   AF-A0A645HSC8-F1
#
_cell.length_a   1.000
_cell.length_b   1.000
_cell.length_c   1.000
_cell.angle_alpha   90.00
_cell.angle_beta   90.00
_cell.angle_gamma   90.00
#
_symmetry.space_group_name_H-M   'P 1'
#
loop_
_entity.id
_entity.type
_entity.pdbx_description
1 polymer ?
#
loop_
_entity_poly.entity_id
_entity_poly.type
_entity_poly.pdbx_seq_one_letter_code
_entity_poly.pdbx_strand_id
1 'polypeptide(L)'
;MLTKQQLYWKDQLANWYGQLMHEAQYLEPVMRNIETFLTDTQQFVTGEVEVELRPYHFAVLGCASDYDLMSSRFGEYGESNKSFSGEDVVGFTKVTANPLKIYYTIHDND
;
A
#
# COMPACT_ATOMS: atom_id res chain seq x y z
N MET A 1 -7.94 -6.21 1.64
CA MET A 1 -6.64 -5.62 1.97
C MET A 1 -5.84 -5.37 0.69
N LEU A 2 -4.91 -4.41 0.73
CA LEU A 2 -4.09 -4.01 -0.43
C LEU A 2 -2.62 -3.99 -0.04
N THR A 3 -1.76 -4.37 -0.98
CA THR A 3 -0.30 -4.26 -0.78
C THR A 3 0.15 -2.79 -0.78
N LYS A 4 1.36 -2.54 -0.26
CA LYS A 4 1.96 -1.19 -0.24
C LYS A 4 1.94 -0.50 -1.61
N GLN A 5 2.32 -1.21 -2.68
CA GLN A 5 2.38 -0.63 -4.02
C GLN A 5 1.00 -0.41 -4.62
N GLN A 6 0.04 -1.32 -4.34
CA GLN A 6 -1.35 -1.11 -4.74
C GLN A 6 -1.95 0.12 -4.06
N LEU A 7 -1.70 0.32 -2.77
CA LEU A 7 -2.13 1.53 -2.04
C LEU A 7 -1.53 2.79 -2.66
N TYR A 8 -0.22 2.80 -2.90
CA TYR A 8 0.47 3.94 -3.50
C TYR A 8 -0.13 4.36 -4.83
N TRP A 9 -0.27 3.42 -5.78
CA TRP A 9 -0.83 3.74 -7.09
C TRP A 9 -2.33 4.05 -7.06
N LYS A 10 -3.09 3.35 -6.22
CA LYS A 10 -4.52 3.61 -6.04
C LYS A 10 -4.78 5.02 -5.53
N ASP A 11 -3.96 5.51 -4.59
CA ASP A 11 -4.06 6.88 -4.09
C ASP A 11 -3.81 7.92 -5.20
N GLN A 12 -2.73 7.75 -5.97
CA GLN A 12 -2.42 8.65 -7.09
C GLN A 12 -3.54 8.68 -8.15
N LEU A 13 -4.01 7.50 -8.57
CA LEU A 13 -5.08 7.40 -9.57
C LEU A 13 -6.42 7.90 -9.05
N ALA A 14 -6.74 7.70 -7.76
CA ALA A 14 -7.95 8.23 -7.15
C ALA A 14 -7.96 9.78 -7.13
N ASN A 15 -6.82 10.40 -6.83
CA ASN A 15 -6.67 11.85 -6.86
C ASN A 15 -6.91 12.41 -8.28
N TRP A 16 -6.29 11.79 -9.29
CA TRP A 16 -6.50 12.19 -10.69
C TRP A 16 -7.93 11.98 -11.15
N TYR A 17 -8.54 10.84 -10.80
CA TYR A 17 -9.94 10.58 -11.12
C TYR A 17 -10.87 11.64 -10.52
N GLY A 18 -10.63 12.03 -9.25
CA GLY A 18 -11.37 13.11 -8.60
C GLY A 18 -11.20 14.46 -9.29
N GLN A 19 -9.98 14.77 -9.76
CA GLN A 19 -9.72 15.99 -10.52
C GLN A 19 -10.46 16.01 -11.87
N LEU A 20 -10.36 14.93 -12.66
CA LEU A 20 -11.07 14.80 -13.94
C LEU A 20 -12.59 14.93 -13.75
N MET A 21 -13.12 14.35 -12.68
CA MET A 21 -14.52 14.49 -12.30
C MET A 21 -14.89 15.94 -11.97
N HIS A 22 -14.06 16.62 -11.17
CA HIS A 22 -14.25 18.03 -10.81
C HIS A 22 -14.22 18.96 -12.04
N GLU A 23 -13.35 18.69 -13.01
CA GLU A 23 -13.23 19.42 -14.27
C GLU A 23 -14.30 19.01 -15.31
N ALA A 24 -15.26 18.16 -14.94
CA ALA A 24 -16.34 17.65 -15.77
C ALA A 24 -15.87 16.88 -17.04
N GLN A 25 -14.70 16.26 -16.98
CA GLN A 25 -14.10 15.49 -18.07
C GLN A 25 -14.58 14.02 -18.12
N TYR A 26 -15.84 13.75 -17.81
CA TYR A 26 -16.41 12.40 -17.65
C TYR A 26 -16.21 11.44 -18.83
N LEU A 27 -16.11 12.00 -20.04
CA LEU A 27 -15.97 11.28 -21.30
C LEU A 27 -14.52 10.99 -21.69
N GLU A 28 -13.55 11.44 -20.89
CA GLU A 28 -12.14 11.14 -21.12
C GLU A 28 -11.93 9.61 -20.91
N PRO A 29 -11.37 8.89 -21.90
CA PRO A 29 -11.25 7.43 -21.87
C PRO A 29 -10.40 6.88 -20.71
N VAL A 30 -9.40 7.63 -20.23
CA VAL A 30 -8.61 7.31 -19.05
C VAL A 30 -9.47 7.15 -17.80
N MET A 31 -10.62 7.84 -17.69
CA MET A 31 -11.51 7.65 -16.55
C MET A 31 -12.03 6.20 -16.48
N ARG A 32 -12.40 5.59 -17.61
CA ARG A 32 -12.84 4.19 -17.65
C ARG A 32 -11.70 3.22 -17.34
N ASN A 33 -10.49 3.55 -17.78
CA ASN A 33 -9.29 2.78 -17.45
C ASN A 33 -9.01 2.81 -15.94
N ILE A 34 -9.12 3.98 -15.31
CA ILE A 34 -8.95 4.14 -13.86
C ILE A 34 -10.05 3.39 -13.12
N GLU A 35 -11.31 3.47 -13.54
CA GLU A 35 -12.41 2.71 -12.92
C GLU A 35 -12.19 1.19 -12.98
N THR A 36 -11.64 0.69 -14.09
CA THR A 36 -11.29 -0.72 -14.23
C THR A 36 -10.23 -1.12 -13.20
N PHE A 37 -9.18 -0.31 -13.07
CA PHE A 37 -8.16 -0.50 -12.03
C PHE A 37 -8.78 -0.46 -10.62
N LEU A 38 -9.58 0.57 -10.32
CA LEU A 38 -10.20 0.74 -9.00
C LEU A 38 -11.11 -0.45 -8.65
N THR A 39 -11.87 -0.96 -9.62
CA THR A 39 -12.73 -2.14 -9.49
C THR A 39 -11.91 -3.39 -9.20
N ASP A 40 -10.85 -3.62 -9.99
CA ASP A 40 -9.96 -4.77 -9.81
C ASP A 40 -9.31 -4.77 -8.41
N THR A 41 -8.87 -3.60 -7.93
CA THR A 41 -8.31 -3.50 -6.57
C THR A 41 -9.31 -3.84 -5.46
N GLN A 42 -10.63 -3.83 -5.69
CA GLN A 42 -11.59 -4.16 -4.63
C GLN A 42 -11.75 -5.66 -4.37
N GLN A 43 -11.23 -6.55 -5.23
CA GLN A 43 -11.50 -8.00 -5.15
C GLN A 43 -11.30 -8.60 -3.75
N PHE A 44 -10.27 -8.14 -3.03
CA PHE A 44 -9.95 -8.60 -1.68
C PHE A 44 -10.18 -7.54 -0.60
N VAL A 45 -10.77 -6.40 -0.94
CA VAL A 45 -11.13 -5.32 0.01
C VAL A 45 -12.49 -5.65 0.61
N THR A 46 -12.48 -6.66 1.48
CA THR A 46 -13.66 -7.21 2.16
C THR A 46 -13.34 -7.38 3.64
N GLY A 47 -14.33 -7.14 4.50
CA GLY A 47 -14.20 -7.23 5.95
C GLY A 47 -15.18 -6.34 6.68
N GLU A 48 -15.07 -6.33 8.00
CA GLU A 48 -15.86 -5.49 8.90
C GLU A 48 -14.98 -4.42 9.52
N VAL A 49 -15.53 -3.21 9.67
CA VAL A 49 -14.86 -2.07 10.32
C VAL A 49 -15.77 -1.59 11.44
N GLU A 50 -15.24 -1.57 12.66
CA GLU A 50 -15.94 -1.04 13.80
C GLU A 50 -15.68 0.47 13.92
N VAL A 51 -16.74 1.26 13.97
CA VAL A 51 -16.65 2.74 13.99
C VAL A 51 -17.48 3.27 15.15
N GLU A 52 -16.87 4.15 15.94
CA GLU A 52 -17.56 4.94 16.95
C GLU A 52 -18.04 6.25 16.33
N LEU A 53 -19.32 6.56 16.50
CA LEU A 53 -19.93 7.82 16.04
C LEU A 53 -20.18 8.75 17.23
N ARG A 54 -19.75 10.00 17.10
CA ARG A 54 -19.99 11.07 18.07
C ARG A 54 -20.50 12.32 17.34
N PRO A 55 -21.12 13.30 18.02
CA PRO A 55 -21.50 14.55 17.36
C PRO A 55 -20.30 15.18 16.62
N TYR A 56 -20.45 15.39 15.31
CA TYR A 56 -19.43 15.95 14.40
C TYR A 56 -18.13 15.15 14.25
N HIS A 57 -18.07 13.89 14.68
CA HIS A 57 -16.85 13.10 14.65
C HIS A 57 -17.12 11.60 14.50
N PHE A 58 -16.19 10.88 13.86
CA PHE A 58 -16.15 9.43 13.87
C PHE A 58 -14.72 8.95 14.11
N ALA A 59 -14.57 7.82 14.78
CA ALA A 59 -13.29 7.16 15.00
C ALA A 59 -13.40 5.69 14.62
N VAL A 60 -12.38 5.16 13.93
CA VAL A 60 -12.28 3.74 13.63
C VAL A 60 -11.72 3.05 14.87
N LEU A 61 -12.45 2.08 15.43
CA LEU A 61 -12.05 1.29 16.59
C LEU A 61 -11.21 0.09 16.20
N GLY A 62 -11.53 -0.54 15.06
CA GLY A 62 -10.82 -1.71 14.58
C GLY A 62 -11.36 -2.20 13.25
N CYS A 63 -10.71 -3.23 12.70
CA CYS A 63 -11.16 -3.93 11.50
C CYS A 63 -10.83 -5.42 11.57
N ALA A 64 -11.64 -6.22 10.88
CA ALA A 64 -11.46 -7.67 10.74
C ALA A 64 -11.68 -8.08 9.28
N SER A 65 -10.82 -8.95 8.75
CA SER A 65 -10.88 -9.44 7.38
C SER A 65 -10.25 -10.81 7.25
N ASP A 66 -10.87 -11.71 6.48
CA ASP A 66 -10.27 -13.00 6.12
C ASP A 66 -9.03 -12.86 5.23
N TYR A 67 -8.88 -11.70 4.58
CA TYR A 67 -7.75 -11.38 3.70
C TYR A 67 -6.72 -10.46 4.36
N ASP A 68 -6.63 -10.47 5.70
CA ASP A 68 -5.69 -9.64 6.45
C ASP A 68 -4.21 -9.95 6.14
N LEU A 69 -3.50 -8.97 5.58
CA LEU A 69 -2.07 -9.05 5.29
C LEU A 69 -1.19 -8.93 6.54
N MET A 70 -1.77 -8.47 7.66
CA MET A 70 -1.11 -8.36 8.97
C MET A 70 -1.51 -9.49 9.91
N SER A 71 -2.15 -10.55 9.39
CA SER A 71 -2.59 -11.70 10.18
C SER A 71 -1.44 -12.29 11.01
N SER A 72 -1.72 -12.54 12.28
CA SER A 72 -0.80 -13.16 13.25
C SER A 72 -0.30 -14.55 12.84
N ARG A 73 -0.94 -15.20 11.85
CA ARG A 73 -0.47 -16.47 11.27
C ARG A 73 0.95 -16.39 10.69
N PHE A 74 1.41 -15.20 10.29
CA PHE A 74 2.70 -15.01 9.63
C PHE A 74 3.74 -14.28 10.48
N GLY A 75 3.37 -13.77 11.66
CA GLY A 75 4.29 -13.07 12.53
C GLY A 75 3.68 -12.72 13.87
N GLU A 76 4.16 -13.38 14.92
CA GLU A 76 4.03 -12.86 16.28
C GLU A 76 5.11 -11.81 16.48
N TYR A 77 4.69 -10.56 16.67
CA TYR A 77 5.61 -9.46 16.96
C TYR A 77 6.31 -9.73 18.30
N GLY A 78 7.59 -10.13 18.25
CA GLY A 78 8.48 -10.14 19.42
C GLY A 78 9.02 -11.49 19.89
N GLU A 79 8.50 -12.64 19.43
CA GLU A 79 8.94 -13.95 19.99
C GLU A 79 9.71 -14.84 19.00
N SER A 80 9.31 -14.93 17.73
CA SER A 80 10.11 -15.63 16.72
C SER A 80 9.68 -15.26 15.29
N ASN A 81 10.60 -14.68 14.51
CA ASN A 81 10.40 -14.58 13.06
C ASN A 81 10.86 -15.90 12.43
N LYS A 82 9.91 -16.75 12.03
CA LYS A 82 10.22 -18.03 11.38
C LYS A 82 10.36 -17.91 9.86
N SER A 83 10.14 -16.73 9.29
CA SER A 83 10.04 -16.53 7.84
C SER A 83 11.38 -16.16 7.18
N PHE A 84 12.35 -15.62 7.92
CA PHE A 84 13.68 -15.32 7.39
C PHE A 84 14.75 -15.35 8.48
N SER A 85 16.00 -15.65 8.08
CA SER A 85 17.17 -15.64 8.94
C SER A 85 17.86 -14.26 8.96
N GLY A 86 18.78 -14.05 9.90
CA GLY A 86 19.61 -12.83 9.92
C GLY A 86 20.52 -12.71 8.69
N GLU A 87 20.97 -13.82 8.12
CA GLU A 87 21.81 -13.82 6.91
C GLU A 87 21.03 -13.32 5.68
N ASP A 88 19.74 -13.69 5.58
CA ASP A 88 18.85 -13.24 4.51
C ASP A 88 18.70 -11.71 4.53
N VAL A 89 18.57 -11.12 5.72
CA VAL A 89 18.46 -9.66 5.90
C VAL A 89 19.75 -8.96 5.47
N VAL A 90 20.91 -9.51 5.82
CA VAL A 90 22.21 -8.95 5.40
C VAL A 90 22.38 -9.02 3.89
N GLY A 91 22.03 -10.15 3.27
CA GLY A 91 22.06 -10.33 1.82
C GLY A 91 21.14 -9.35 1.10
N PHE A 92 19.88 -9.28 1.51
CA PHE A 92 18.88 -8.36 0.96
C PHE A 92 19.34 -6.91 1.06
N THR A 93 19.81 -6.48 2.23
CA THR A 93 20.30 -5.11 2.44
C THR A 93 21.45 -4.76 1.51
N LYS A 94 22.42 -5.66 1.33
CA LYS A 94 23.55 -5.44 0.42
C LYS A 94 23.08 -5.26 -1.03
N VAL A 95 22.14 -6.08 -1.49
CA VAL A 95 21.60 -6.02 -2.84
C VAL A 95 20.78 -4.75 -3.05
N THR A 96 19.84 -4.44 -2.15
CA THR A 96 18.98 -3.25 -2.25
C THR A 96 19.77 -1.94 -2.15
N ALA A 97 20.84 -1.90 -1.35
CA ALA A 97 21.68 -0.71 -1.21
C ALA A 97 22.68 -0.52 -2.36
N ASN A 98 22.89 -1.52 -3.23
CA ASN A 98 23.94 -1.47 -4.25
C ASN A 98 23.80 -0.29 -5.23
N PRO A 99 22.60 0.03 -5.78
CA PRO A 99 22.46 1.19 -6.66
C PRO A 99 22.83 2.51 -5.98
N LEU A 100 22.44 2.68 -4.71
CA LEU A 100 22.80 3.85 -3.90
C LEU A 100 24.32 3.92 -3.66
N LYS A 101 24.96 2.78 -3.37
CA LYS A 101 26.42 2.72 -3.23
C LYS A 101 27.13 3.15 -4.50
N ILE A 102 26.72 2.64 -5.67
CA ILE A 102 27.31 3.03 -6.95
C ILE A 102 27.14 4.53 -7.20
N TYR A 103 25.95 5.07 -6.93
CA TYR A 103 25.68 6.50 -7.05
C TYR A 103 26.67 7.32 -6.23
N TYR A 104 26.80 7.05 -4.93
CA TYR A 104 27.73 7.80 -4.07
C TYR A 104 29.20 7.56 -4.43
N THR A 105 29.61 6.34 -4.80
CA THR A 105 31.00 6.08 -5.24
C THR A 105 31.39 6.89 -6.49
N ILE A 106 30.46 7.14 -7.42
CA ILE A 106 30.74 7.95 -8.61
C ILE A 106 30.76 9.45 -8.26
N HIS A 107 29.96 9.90 -7.30
CA HIS A 107 29.80 11.31 -6.93
C HIS A 107 30.66 11.73 -5.70
N ASP A 108 31.56 10.87 -5.21
CA ASP A 108 32.41 11.12 -4.03
C ASP A 108 33.64 12.04 -4.32
N ASN A 109 33.84 12.47 -5.57
CA ASN A 109 34.96 13.33 -6.00
C ASN A 109 34.53 14.67 -6.62
N ASP A 110 33.29 15.11 -6.38
CA ASP A 110 32.85 16.52 -6.50
C ASP A 110 32.70 17.13 -5.10
#